data_AF-A0A0G1L9D0-F1
#
_entry.id   AF-A0A0G1L9D0-F1
#
_cell.length_a   1.000
_cell.length_b   1.000
_cell.length_c   1.000
_cell.angle_alpha   90.00
_cell.angle_beta   90.00
_cell.angle_gamma   90.00
#
_symmetry.space_group_name_H-M   'P 1'
#
loop_
_entity.id
_entity.type
_entity.pdbx_description
1 polymer ?
#
loop_
_entity_poly.entity_id
_entity_poly.type
_entity_poly.pdbx_seq_one_letter_code
_entity_poly.pdbx_strand_id
1 'polypeptide(L)'
;MSGFQETDGPTNEQIKTALESESSFAREGVKSYRLGMRNERPYFIVTYIGGLPDTLTEEEKSNFTTVGEDTYRLEYGEVPKEAASSEPYLVRVPLKKEGGKRADNQFINEGKLAEMMSGKKVVFYTGAGISADRIHGLSELMEDLEIDIRKNEDGFLKKGVSNPEEITEKWHRFKQSLISSEPSPAHESLTRIARGTNGPVITENSDLLHERAGTKPFHVSGPKLQKHVKPEELRDVDMVVTIGLRADDRGFLAWYKEQNPNGTIVAINKKQAEPPEYPEYLGENDMIIEGDLRKIVPQLEKELKKRG
;
A
#
# COMPACT_ATOMS: atom_id res chain seq x y z
N MET A 1 21.16 -1.38 4.16
CA MET A 1 19.95 -1.52 4.97
C MET A 1 20.42 -1.79 6.37
N SER A 2 20.14 -0.89 7.30
CA SER A 2 20.26 -1.23 8.72
C SER A 2 19.41 -2.47 9.01
N GLY A 3 19.81 -3.27 10.00
CA GLY A 3 18.99 -4.40 10.46
C GLY A 3 17.69 -3.95 11.13
N PHE A 4 17.16 -4.77 12.02
CA PHE A 4 15.98 -4.42 12.80
C PHE A 4 16.20 -3.10 13.57
N GLN A 5 15.16 -2.27 13.61
CA GLN A 5 15.13 -1.05 14.42
C GLN A 5 13.88 -1.05 15.28
N GLU A 6 14.06 -0.85 16.58
CA GLU A 6 12.98 -0.71 17.55
C GLU A 6 12.49 0.73 17.62
N THR A 7 11.23 0.91 18.03
CA THR A 7 10.65 2.22 18.32
C THR A 7 9.64 2.11 19.46
N ASP A 8 9.47 3.20 20.22
CA ASP A 8 8.44 3.31 21.26
C ASP A 8 7.05 3.68 20.71
N GLY A 9 6.94 3.87 19.39
CA GLY A 9 5.70 4.25 18.71
C GLY A 9 5.92 5.30 17.62
N PRO A 10 4.85 5.73 16.94
CA PRO A 10 4.96 6.72 15.88
C PRO A 10 5.31 8.11 16.43
N THR A 11 6.20 8.80 15.74
CA THR A 11 6.52 10.21 16.02
C THR A 11 5.39 11.15 15.59
N ASN A 12 5.34 12.36 16.16
CA ASN A 12 4.40 13.40 15.73
C ASN A 12 4.52 13.73 14.23
N GLU A 13 5.74 13.67 13.68
CA GLU A 13 5.98 13.89 12.25
C GLU A 13 5.40 12.77 11.38
N GLN A 14 5.51 11.51 11.81
CA GLN A 14 4.87 10.38 11.13
C GLN A 14 3.35 10.47 11.20
N ILE A 15 2.78 10.82 12.36
CA ILE A 15 1.33 11.04 12.53
C ILE A 15 0.84 12.13 11.59
N LYS A 16 1.54 13.27 11.57
CA LYS A 16 1.23 14.39 10.68
C LYS A 16 1.32 13.97 9.21
N THR A 17 2.38 13.27 8.83
CA THR A 17 2.58 12.80 7.44
C THR A 17 1.49 11.81 7.02
N ALA A 18 1.13 10.87 7.89
CA ALA A 18 0.07 9.90 7.64
C ALA A 18 -1.29 10.60 7.51
N LEU A 19 -1.57 11.64 8.31
CA LEU A 19 -2.79 12.44 8.20
C LEU A 19 -2.81 13.33 6.95
N GLU A 20 -1.71 13.98 6.60
CA GLU A 20 -1.65 14.95 5.50
C GLU A 20 -1.41 14.31 4.13
N SER A 21 -1.11 13.00 4.06
CA SER A 21 -0.93 12.32 2.77
C SER A 21 -2.18 12.36 1.90
N GLU A 22 -1.97 12.59 0.60
CA GLU A 22 -3.03 12.67 -0.40
C GLU A 22 -3.21 11.35 -1.14
N SER A 23 -4.44 11.06 -1.54
CA SER A 23 -4.76 9.98 -2.48
C SER A 23 -5.31 10.58 -3.77
N SER A 24 -4.91 10.00 -4.89
CA SER A 24 -5.44 10.36 -6.21
C SER A 24 -5.92 9.14 -6.98
N PHE A 25 -7.07 9.30 -7.63
CA PHE A 25 -7.73 8.30 -8.46
C PHE A 25 -7.99 8.93 -9.81
N ALA A 26 -7.61 8.27 -10.91
CA ALA A 26 -7.73 8.88 -12.23
C ALA A 26 -8.09 7.88 -13.32
N ARG A 27 -8.84 8.40 -14.32
CA ARG A 27 -8.87 7.85 -15.68
C ARG A 27 -8.09 8.83 -16.55
N GLU A 28 -6.93 8.37 -17.01
CA GLU A 28 -5.97 9.18 -17.77
C GLU A 28 -6.66 9.92 -18.92
N GLY A 29 -6.36 11.21 -19.04
CA GLY A 29 -6.92 12.08 -20.09
C GLY A 29 -8.41 12.41 -19.94
N VAL A 30 -9.09 11.97 -18.87
CA VAL A 30 -10.53 12.24 -18.72
C VAL A 30 -10.91 12.84 -17.37
N LYS A 31 -10.60 12.16 -16.26
CA LYS A 31 -10.98 12.66 -14.93
C LYS A 31 -10.00 12.24 -13.85
N SER A 32 -9.91 13.06 -12.81
CA SER A 32 -9.17 12.71 -11.60
C SER A 32 -9.87 13.21 -10.34
N TYR A 33 -9.81 12.41 -9.29
CA TYR A 33 -10.18 12.78 -7.93
C TYR A 33 -8.92 12.86 -7.09
N ARG A 34 -8.86 13.87 -6.23
CA ARG A 34 -7.79 14.03 -5.24
C ARG A 34 -8.43 14.30 -3.90
N LEU A 35 -8.02 13.56 -2.88
CA LEU A 35 -8.46 13.76 -1.52
C LEU A 35 -7.25 13.98 -0.62
N GLY A 36 -7.37 14.90 0.33
CA GLY A 36 -6.30 15.24 1.24
C GLY A 36 -6.83 15.78 2.56
N MET A 37 -5.90 16.09 3.46
CA MET A 37 -6.18 16.77 4.72
C MET A 37 -5.32 18.02 4.78
N ARG A 38 -5.89 19.11 5.28
CA ARG A 38 -5.15 20.33 5.58
C ARG A 38 -5.65 20.91 6.88
N ASN A 39 -4.73 21.21 7.82
CA ASN A 39 -5.10 21.71 9.15
C ASN A 39 -6.18 20.83 9.81
N GLU A 40 -6.01 19.50 9.73
CA GLU A 40 -6.97 18.51 10.24
C GLU A 40 -8.36 18.50 9.56
N ARG A 41 -8.54 19.28 8.49
CA ARG A 41 -9.78 19.33 7.72
C ARG A 41 -9.65 18.60 6.39
N PRO A 42 -10.58 17.69 6.06
CA PRO A 42 -10.61 17.03 4.77
C PRO A 42 -10.93 18.01 3.64
N TYR A 43 -10.37 17.75 2.47
CA TYR A 43 -10.71 18.45 1.24
C TYR A 43 -10.69 17.46 0.08
N PHE A 44 -11.38 17.81 -1.01
CA PHE A 44 -11.23 17.09 -2.27
C PHE A 44 -11.22 18.02 -3.48
N ILE A 45 -10.69 17.48 -4.57
CA ILE A 45 -10.68 18.10 -5.89
C ILE A 45 -11.23 17.07 -6.87
N VAL A 46 -12.19 17.48 -7.68
CA VAL A 46 -12.63 16.76 -8.88
C VAL A 46 -12.17 17.53 -10.10
N THR A 47 -11.54 16.84 -11.04
CA THR A 47 -11.08 17.43 -12.31
C THR A 47 -11.61 16.61 -13.48
N TYR A 48 -12.14 17.30 -14.49
CA TYR A 48 -12.52 16.75 -15.79
C TYR A 48 -11.74 17.44 -16.89
N ILE A 49 -11.39 16.67 -17.91
CA ILE A 49 -10.67 17.11 -19.11
C ILE A 49 -11.53 16.76 -20.33
N GLY A 50 -11.69 17.71 -21.25
CA GLY A 50 -12.45 17.54 -22.50
C GLY A 50 -13.97 17.71 -22.36
N GLY A 51 -14.47 18.02 -21.16
CA GLY A 51 -15.90 18.28 -20.91
C GLY A 51 -16.42 17.71 -19.59
N LEU A 52 -17.46 18.36 -19.05
CA LEU A 52 -18.24 17.83 -17.93
C LEU A 52 -19.24 16.77 -18.42
N PRO A 53 -19.64 15.79 -17.59
CA PRO A 53 -20.69 14.84 -17.96
C PRO A 53 -22.01 15.52 -18.32
N ASP A 54 -22.63 15.12 -19.43
CA ASP A 54 -23.93 15.64 -19.89
C ASP A 54 -25.08 15.37 -18.92
N THR A 55 -24.89 14.40 -18.03
CA THR A 55 -25.81 13.99 -16.98
C THR A 55 -25.89 14.98 -15.81
N LEU A 56 -24.91 15.89 -15.69
CA LEU A 56 -24.98 17.00 -14.72
C LEU A 56 -25.98 18.06 -15.18
N THR A 57 -26.74 18.60 -14.24
CA THR A 57 -27.59 19.78 -14.45
C THR A 57 -26.74 21.04 -14.66
N GLU A 58 -27.32 22.08 -15.26
CA GLU A 58 -26.61 23.37 -15.43
C GLU A 58 -26.24 24.02 -14.09
N GLU A 59 -27.04 23.79 -13.04
CA GLU A 59 -26.73 24.21 -11.68
C GLU A 59 -25.49 23.49 -11.14
N GLU A 60 -25.41 22.15 -11.28
CA GLU A 60 -24.24 21.38 -10.85
C GLU A 60 -22.98 21.75 -11.66
N LYS A 61 -23.12 21.97 -12.97
CA LYS A 61 -22.01 22.44 -13.82
C LYS A 61 -21.49 23.81 -13.37
N SER A 62 -22.36 24.70 -12.87
CA SER A 62 -21.96 26.02 -12.39
C SER A 62 -21.04 25.99 -11.15
N ASN A 63 -21.01 24.87 -10.42
CA ASN A 63 -20.08 24.67 -9.30
C ASN A 63 -18.63 24.38 -9.76
N PHE A 64 -18.42 24.14 -11.05
CA PHE A 64 -17.09 23.90 -11.60
C PHE A 64 -16.45 25.21 -12.09
N THR A 65 -15.17 25.36 -11.77
CA THR A 65 -14.32 26.43 -12.30
C THR A 65 -13.55 25.92 -13.52
N THR A 66 -13.39 26.78 -14.53
CA THR A 66 -12.52 26.47 -15.67
C THR A 66 -11.09 26.85 -15.32
N VAL A 67 -10.16 25.89 -15.36
CA VAL A 67 -8.75 26.07 -14.92
C VAL A 67 -7.74 25.89 -16.05
N GLY A 68 -8.19 25.63 -17.27
CA GLY A 68 -7.39 25.46 -18.47
C GLY A 68 -8.28 25.28 -19.70
N GLU A 69 -7.68 24.96 -20.85
CA GLU A 69 -8.43 24.57 -22.04
C GLU A 69 -9.19 23.26 -21.75
N ASP A 70 -10.52 23.31 -21.88
CA ASP A 70 -11.46 22.21 -21.62
C ASP A 70 -11.24 21.47 -20.29
N THR A 71 -10.71 22.16 -19.27
CA THR A 71 -10.43 21.57 -17.96
C THR A 71 -11.28 22.22 -16.87
N TYR A 72 -12.06 21.41 -16.20
CA TYR A 72 -13.06 21.83 -15.22
C TYR A 72 -12.74 21.27 -13.84
N ARG A 73 -12.83 22.11 -12.82
CA ARG A 73 -12.45 21.77 -11.45
C ARG A 73 -13.52 22.13 -10.44
N LEU A 74 -13.95 21.14 -9.66
CA LEU A 74 -14.75 21.31 -8.46
C LEU A 74 -13.85 21.12 -7.24
N GLU A 75 -13.91 22.05 -6.31
CA GLU A 75 -13.13 22.05 -5.08
C GLU A 75 -14.06 22.11 -3.88
N TYR A 76 -13.72 21.37 -2.84
CA TYR A 76 -14.41 21.43 -1.56
C TYR A 76 -13.40 21.37 -0.41
N GLY A 77 -13.59 22.23 0.60
CA GLY A 77 -12.69 22.37 1.75
C GLY A 77 -11.50 23.30 1.51
N GLU A 78 -10.54 23.30 2.43
CA GLU A 78 -9.34 24.15 2.37
C GLU A 78 -8.27 23.58 1.42
N VAL A 79 -8.52 23.69 0.11
CA VAL A 79 -7.61 23.16 -0.91
C VAL A 79 -6.27 23.95 -0.94
N PRO A 80 -5.11 23.28 -1.01
CA PRO A 80 -3.81 23.93 -1.21
C PRO A 80 -3.77 24.76 -2.50
N LYS A 81 -3.30 26.02 -2.42
CA LYS A 81 -3.22 26.94 -3.57
C LYS A 81 -2.13 26.56 -4.58
N GLU A 82 -1.12 25.85 -4.12
CA GLU A 82 -0.10 25.23 -4.95
C GLU A 82 -0.47 23.76 -5.03
N ALA A 83 -0.76 23.27 -6.24
CA ALA A 83 -0.72 21.85 -6.48
C ALA A 83 0.72 21.43 -6.18
N ALA A 84 0.97 20.80 -5.05
CA ALA A 84 2.15 19.97 -4.92
C ALA A 84 2.05 19.00 -6.09
N SER A 85 2.85 19.24 -7.12
CA SER A 85 3.12 18.26 -8.15
C SER A 85 3.92 17.15 -7.47
N SER A 86 3.26 16.34 -6.67
CA SER A 86 3.66 14.95 -6.62
C SER A 86 3.26 14.43 -8.00
N GLU A 87 4.23 14.36 -8.90
CA GLU A 87 4.10 13.46 -10.04
C GLU A 87 3.48 12.16 -9.51
N PRO A 88 2.42 11.62 -10.15
CA PRO A 88 1.89 10.34 -9.73
C PRO A 88 3.08 9.38 -9.71
N TYR A 89 3.41 8.87 -8.52
CA TYR A 89 4.52 7.95 -8.30
C TYR A 89 4.24 6.66 -9.07
N LEU A 90 4.54 6.66 -10.36
CA LEU A 90 4.49 5.51 -11.25
C LEU A 90 5.88 4.90 -11.26
N VAL A 91 6.14 3.93 -10.39
CA VAL A 91 7.20 2.96 -10.67
C VAL A 91 6.54 1.81 -11.43
N ARG A 92 6.35 2.00 -12.74
CA ARG A 92 6.06 0.88 -13.65
C ARG A 92 7.37 0.24 -14.07
N VAL A 93 7.85 -0.71 -13.28
CA VAL A 93 8.64 -1.81 -13.83
C VAL A 93 7.80 -3.06 -13.66
N PRO A 94 6.93 -3.41 -14.64
CA PRO A 94 6.28 -4.70 -14.58
C PRO A 94 7.37 -5.77 -14.63
N LEU A 95 7.54 -6.50 -13.53
CA LEU A 95 8.07 -7.85 -13.62
C LEU A 95 7.21 -8.56 -14.70
N LYS A 96 7.88 -9.20 -15.66
CA LYS A 96 7.21 -9.87 -16.78
C LYS A 96 5.96 -10.59 -16.28
N LYS A 97 4.82 -10.29 -16.89
CA LYS A 97 3.57 -11.06 -16.74
C LYS A 97 3.80 -12.47 -17.28
N GLU A 98 4.40 -13.33 -16.49
CA GLU A 98 4.22 -14.77 -16.63
C GLU A 98 3.07 -15.15 -15.70
N GLY A 99 1.87 -14.68 -16.09
CA GLY A 99 0.61 -15.15 -15.56
C GLY A 99 0.40 -16.60 -16.00
N GLY A 100 1.17 -17.52 -15.42
CA GLY A 100 1.00 -18.95 -15.53
C GLY A 100 0.31 -19.51 -14.29
N LYS A 101 -0.42 -20.61 -14.45
CA LYS A 101 -0.82 -21.46 -13.32
C LYS A 101 0.48 -21.90 -12.62
N ARG A 102 0.62 -21.54 -11.34
CA ARG A 102 1.79 -21.92 -10.54
C ARG A 102 1.77 -23.42 -10.23
N ALA A 103 2.96 -23.99 -10.10
CA ALA A 103 3.11 -25.40 -9.77
C ALA A 103 2.86 -25.64 -8.26
N ASP A 104 2.26 -26.78 -7.91
CA ASP A 104 1.89 -27.12 -6.52
C ASP A 104 3.07 -27.05 -5.54
N ASN A 105 4.30 -27.25 -6.03
CA ASN A 105 5.53 -27.18 -5.24
C ASN A 105 5.91 -25.76 -4.77
N GLN A 106 5.24 -24.72 -5.25
CA GLN A 106 5.45 -23.34 -4.79
C GLN A 106 4.65 -23.02 -3.52
N PHE A 107 3.70 -23.86 -3.12
CA PHE A 107 2.97 -23.72 -1.88
C PHE A 107 3.73 -24.38 -0.73
N ILE A 108 4.06 -23.59 0.29
CA ILE A 108 4.75 -24.06 1.49
C ILE A 108 3.94 -23.76 2.75
N ASN A 109 4.42 -24.25 3.89
CA ASN A 109 3.85 -23.94 5.21
C ASN A 109 4.87 -23.16 6.06
N GLU A 110 4.41 -22.69 7.22
CA GLU A 110 5.19 -21.90 8.17
C GLU A 110 6.43 -22.64 8.66
N GLY A 111 6.33 -23.96 8.83
CA GLY A 111 7.44 -24.80 9.28
C GLY A 111 8.58 -24.87 8.26
N LYS A 112 8.23 -24.93 6.96
CA LYS A 112 9.21 -24.91 5.87
C LYS A 112 9.81 -23.52 5.69
N LEU A 113 9.01 -22.45 5.79
CA LEU A 113 9.54 -21.09 5.75
C LEU A 113 10.50 -20.84 6.92
N ALA A 114 10.16 -21.27 8.13
CA ALA A 114 11.04 -21.16 9.30
C ALA A 114 12.36 -21.93 9.11
N GLU A 115 12.35 -23.09 8.44
CA GLU A 115 13.56 -23.81 8.04
C GLU A 115 14.43 -22.98 7.09
N MET A 116 13.80 -22.44 6.04
CA MET A 116 14.51 -21.68 5.01
C MET A 116 15.10 -20.37 5.53
N MET A 117 14.46 -19.75 6.53
CA MET A 117 14.95 -18.51 7.16
C MET A 117 16.14 -18.76 8.11
N SER A 118 16.37 -20.00 8.55
CA SER A 118 17.40 -20.30 9.54
C SER A 118 18.81 -19.97 9.02
N GLY A 119 19.53 -19.10 9.73
CA GLY A 119 20.87 -18.66 9.34
C GLY A 119 20.93 -17.78 8.07
N LYS A 120 19.79 -17.25 7.62
CA LYS A 120 19.69 -16.41 6.42
C LYS A 120 19.51 -14.93 6.75
N LYS A 121 20.01 -14.05 5.86
CA LYS A 121 19.73 -12.61 5.91
C LYS A 121 18.38 -12.34 5.24
N VAL A 122 17.37 -12.10 6.07
CA VAL A 122 15.97 -11.93 5.64
C VAL A 122 15.56 -10.47 5.72
N VAL A 123 14.84 -10.00 4.70
CA VAL A 123 14.13 -8.71 4.69
C VAL A 123 12.63 -8.96 4.69
N PHE A 124 11.87 -8.20 5.46
CA PHE A 124 10.41 -8.26 5.46
C PHE A 124 9.84 -7.10 4.66
N TYR A 125 8.92 -7.39 3.76
CA TYR A 125 8.27 -6.38 2.93
C TYR A 125 6.75 -6.48 3.02
N THR A 126 6.08 -5.41 3.41
CA THR A 126 4.64 -5.45 3.74
C THR A 126 3.82 -4.52 2.87
N GLY A 127 2.60 -4.95 2.57
CA GLY A 127 1.58 -4.16 1.87
C GLY A 127 0.26 -4.15 2.63
N ALA A 128 -0.76 -3.49 2.07
CA ALA A 128 -2.01 -3.17 2.77
C ALA A 128 -2.76 -4.40 3.32
N GLY A 129 -2.52 -5.59 2.75
CA GLY A 129 -3.16 -6.84 3.17
C GLY A 129 -2.87 -7.24 4.62
N ILE A 130 -1.76 -6.80 5.22
CA ILE A 130 -1.46 -7.03 6.65
C ILE A 130 -2.35 -6.20 7.58
N SER A 131 -2.85 -5.06 7.09
CA SER A 131 -3.70 -4.09 7.81
C SER A 131 -5.20 -4.23 7.49
N ALA A 132 -5.54 -5.07 6.51
CA ALA A 132 -6.86 -5.13 5.87
C ALA A 132 -8.03 -5.59 6.78
N ASP A 133 -7.76 -6.05 8.02
CA ASP A 133 -8.82 -6.34 8.99
C ASP A 133 -9.22 -5.12 9.84
N ARG A 134 -8.49 -4.00 9.73
CA ARG A 134 -8.72 -2.79 10.52
C ARG A 134 -8.73 -1.51 9.71
N ILE A 135 -8.00 -1.49 8.60
CA ILE A 135 -7.87 -0.35 7.71
C ILE A 135 -8.28 -0.80 6.32
N HIS A 136 -9.19 -0.04 5.69
CA HIS A 136 -9.61 -0.31 4.32
C HIS A 136 -8.42 -0.22 3.37
N GLY A 137 -8.29 -1.21 2.49
CA GLY A 137 -7.37 -1.13 1.36
C GLY A 137 -7.88 -0.13 0.33
N LEU A 138 -7.12 0.02 -0.76
CA LEU A 138 -7.48 0.95 -1.83
C LEU A 138 -8.84 0.60 -2.46
N SER A 139 -9.11 -0.69 -2.67
CA SER A 139 -10.36 -1.16 -3.27
C SER A 139 -11.56 -0.86 -2.39
N GLU A 140 -11.48 -1.20 -1.09
CA GLU A 140 -12.54 -0.94 -0.12
C GLU A 140 -12.77 0.56 0.07
N LEU A 141 -11.70 1.37 0.06
CA LEU A 141 -11.81 2.82 0.11
C LEU A 141 -12.52 3.38 -1.14
N MET A 142 -12.21 2.87 -2.34
CA MET A 142 -12.90 3.29 -3.56
C MET A 142 -14.38 2.92 -3.52
N GLU A 143 -14.73 1.75 -2.98
CA GLU A 143 -16.12 1.31 -2.79
C GLU A 143 -16.86 2.23 -1.82
N ASP A 144 -16.28 2.52 -0.65
CA ASP A 144 -16.83 3.43 0.35
C ASP A 144 -17.09 4.84 -0.20
N LEU A 145 -16.15 5.34 -1.00
CA LEU A 145 -16.22 6.65 -1.65
C LEU A 145 -17.05 6.63 -2.94
N GLU A 146 -17.54 5.45 -3.37
CA GLU A 146 -18.30 5.24 -4.60
C GLU A 146 -17.56 5.74 -5.87
N ILE A 147 -16.25 5.55 -5.88
CA ILE A 147 -15.36 5.86 -7.00
C ILE A 147 -15.40 4.68 -7.98
N ASP A 148 -15.84 4.94 -9.21
CA ASP A 148 -15.64 4.05 -10.34
C ASP A 148 -15.02 4.85 -11.48
N ILE A 149 -13.70 4.86 -11.53
CA ILE A 149 -12.91 5.62 -12.52
C ILE A 149 -13.28 5.26 -13.97
N ARG A 150 -13.90 4.10 -14.21
CA ARG A 150 -14.29 3.65 -15.55
C ARG A 150 -15.55 4.38 -16.04
N LYS A 151 -16.42 4.81 -15.12
CA LYS A 151 -17.64 5.55 -15.46
C LYS A 151 -17.32 7.02 -15.69
N ASN A 152 -18.01 7.65 -16.64
CA ASN A 152 -17.87 9.10 -16.80
C ASN A 152 -18.43 9.82 -15.57
N GLU A 153 -19.58 9.40 -15.07
CA GLU A 153 -20.18 9.85 -13.82
C GLU A 153 -20.29 8.66 -12.83
N ASP A 154 -19.78 8.83 -11.63
CA ASP A 154 -19.85 7.84 -10.54
C ASP A 154 -20.45 8.45 -9.26
N GLY A 155 -20.57 7.66 -8.19
CA GLY A 155 -21.18 8.10 -6.95
C GLY A 155 -20.36 9.19 -6.26
N PHE A 156 -19.03 9.14 -6.38
CA PHE A 156 -18.15 10.20 -5.89
C PHE A 156 -18.48 11.57 -6.51
N LEU A 157 -18.60 11.65 -7.84
CA LEU A 157 -18.97 12.91 -8.49
C LEU A 157 -20.35 13.41 -8.00
N LYS A 158 -21.36 12.53 -7.98
CA LYS A 158 -22.72 12.88 -7.54
C LYS A 158 -22.77 13.45 -6.13
N LYS A 159 -22.05 12.81 -5.20
CA LYS A 159 -21.95 13.28 -3.83
C LYS A 159 -21.10 14.52 -3.71
N GLY A 160 -20.04 14.66 -4.52
CA GLY A 160 -19.21 15.85 -4.53
C GLY A 160 -19.99 17.13 -4.88
N VAL A 161 -20.98 17.04 -5.77
CA VAL A 161 -21.82 18.18 -6.14
C VAL A 161 -23.01 18.41 -5.20
N SER A 162 -23.58 17.35 -4.61
CA SER A 162 -24.86 17.44 -3.87
C SER A 162 -24.74 17.28 -2.34
N ASN A 163 -23.71 16.59 -1.85
CA ASN A 163 -23.48 16.28 -0.44
C ASN A 163 -21.98 16.07 -0.14
N PRO A 164 -21.14 17.10 -0.38
CA PRO A 164 -19.68 16.97 -0.26
C PRO A 164 -19.21 16.62 1.15
N GLU A 165 -19.98 16.99 2.18
CA GLU A 165 -19.72 16.66 3.58
C GLU A 165 -19.58 15.15 3.79
N GLU A 166 -20.44 14.33 3.15
CA GLU A 166 -20.41 12.88 3.31
C GLU A 166 -19.10 12.26 2.79
N ILE A 167 -18.61 12.73 1.64
CA ILE A 167 -17.31 12.31 1.09
C ILE A 167 -16.21 12.64 2.08
N THR A 168 -16.20 13.89 2.55
CA THR A 168 -15.15 14.35 3.44
C THR A 168 -15.17 13.69 4.81
N GLU A 169 -16.35 13.30 5.32
CA GLU A 169 -16.49 12.54 6.55
C GLU A 169 -15.94 11.12 6.40
N LYS A 170 -16.28 10.43 5.30
CA LYS A 170 -15.72 9.11 4.98
C LYS A 170 -14.20 9.15 4.84
N TRP A 171 -13.68 10.15 4.12
CA TRP A 171 -12.25 10.37 3.99
C TRP A 171 -11.59 10.67 5.34
N HIS A 172 -12.17 11.54 6.16
CA HIS A 172 -11.66 11.84 7.49
C HIS A 172 -11.58 10.59 8.37
N ARG A 173 -12.65 9.76 8.38
CA ARG A 173 -12.67 8.48 9.11
C ARG A 173 -11.56 7.54 8.64
N PHE A 174 -11.34 7.43 7.33
CA PHE A 174 -10.23 6.66 6.78
C PHE A 174 -8.87 7.19 7.26
N LYS A 175 -8.64 8.51 7.22
CA LYS A 175 -7.38 9.11 7.68
C LYS A 175 -7.14 8.91 9.18
N GLN A 176 -8.20 8.99 9.98
CA GLN A 176 -8.11 8.70 11.42
C GLN A 176 -7.78 7.23 11.67
N SER A 177 -8.31 6.29 10.88
CA SER A 177 -7.99 4.86 11.08
C SER A 177 -6.50 4.55 10.83
N LEU A 178 -5.83 5.27 9.92
CA LEU A 178 -4.38 5.12 9.68
C LEU A 178 -3.53 5.37 10.93
N ILE A 179 -3.95 6.30 11.77
CA ILE A 179 -3.17 6.74 12.94
C ILE A 179 -3.70 6.20 14.26
N SER A 180 -4.96 5.79 14.35
CA SER A 180 -5.61 5.39 15.62
C SER A 180 -5.85 3.88 15.75
N SER A 181 -5.71 3.11 14.67
CA SER A 181 -5.90 1.66 14.73
C SER A 181 -4.79 0.97 15.52
N GLU A 182 -5.13 -0.13 16.18
CA GLU A 182 -4.17 -0.94 16.93
C GLU A 182 -3.53 -2.03 16.06
N PRO A 183 -2.25 -2.41 16.31
CA PRO A 183 -1.55 -3.45 15.57
C PRO A 183 -2.25 -4.80 15.58
N SER A 184 -2.07 -5.58 14.50
CA SER A 184 -2.65 -6.94 14.41
C SER A 184 -1.73 -7.96 15.04
N PRO A 185 -2.25 -9.16 15.41
CA PRO A 185 -1.36 -10.26 15.78
C PRO A 185 -0.27 -10.51 14.73
N ALA A 186 -0.54 -10.24 13.45
CA ALA A 186 0.46 -10.32 12.40
C ALA A 186 1.55 -9.25 12.53
N HIS A 187 1.19 -7.99 12.84
CA HIS A 187 2.16 -6.91 13.07
C HIS A 187 3.03 -7.21 14.29
N GLU A 188 2.41 -7.59 15.41
CA GLU A 188 3.14 -7.89 16.64
C GLU A 188 4.10 -9.07 16.48
N SER A 189 3.64 -10.16 15.83
CA SER A 189 4.49 -11.30 15.54
C SER A 189 5.59 -10.95 14.54
N LEU A 190 5.30 -10.15 13.53
CA LEU A 190 6.32 -9.66 12.59
C LEU A 190 7.40 -8.84 13.31
N THR A 191 7.04 -7.94 14.24
CA THR A 191 8.02 -7.22 15.06
C THR A 191 8.95 -8.19 15.78
N ARG A 192 8.41 -9.23 16.43
CA ARG A 192 9.21 -10.21 17.18
C ARG A 192 10.09 -11.06 16.26
N ILE A 193 9.58 -11.46 15.10
CA ILE A 193 10.34 -12.20 14.09
C ILE A 193 11.47 -11.34 13.53
N ALA A 194 11.18 -10.09 13.16
CA ALA A 194 12.15 -9.14 12.63
C ALA A 194 13.27 -8.86 13.64
N ARG A 195 12.90 -8.66 14.92
CA ARG A 195 13.87 -8.54 16.02
C ARG A 195 14.75 -9.78 16.15
N GLY A 196 14.17 -10.97 16.17
CA GLY A 196 14.90 -12.23 16.34
C GLY A 196 15.81 -12.59 15.17
N THR A 197 15.48 -12.15 13.96
CA THR A 197 16.27 -12.36 12.74
C THR A 197 17.20 -11.19 12.41
N ASN A 198 17.13 -10.10 13.20
CA ASN A 198 17.72 -8.80 12.86
C ASN A 198 17.35 -8.32 11.43
N GLY A 199 16.18 -8.73 10.94
CA GLY A 199 15.70 -8.42 9.60
C GLY A 199 15.02 -7.04 9.57
N PRO A 200 15.36 -6.16 8.61
CA PRO A 200 14.64 -4.90 8.46
C PRO A 200 13.22 -5.14 7.97
N VAL A 201 12.31 -4.25 8.40
CA VAL A 201 10.94 -4.19 7.91
C VAL A 201 10.81 -3.02 6.94
N ILE A 202 10.28 -3.30 5.77
CA ILE A 202 9.99 -2.35 4.70
C ILE A 202 8.47 -2.38 4.49
N THR A 203 7.84 -1.22 4.30
CA THR A 203 6.38 -1.14 4.13
C THR A 203 5.97 -0.17 3.03
N GLU A 204 5.01 -0.57 2.20
CA GLU A 204 4.30 0.32 1.28
C GLU A 204 3.15 1.09 1.97
N ASN A 205 2.79 0.67 3.18
CA ASN A 205 1.64 1.22 3.89
C ASN A 205 1.92 2.65 4.36
N SER A 206 0.85 3.45 4.42
CA SER A 206 0.86 4.78 5.02
C SER A 206 0.29 4.80 6.44
N ASP A 207 -0.20 3.65 6.92
CA ASP A 207 -0.60 3.47 8.32
C ASP A 207 0.61 3.38 9.25
N LEU A 208 0.37 3.49 10.55
CA LEU A 208 1.41 3.50 11.60
C LEU A 208 1.37 2.22 12.45
N LEU A 209 0.84 1.13 11.92
CA LEU A 209 0.63 -0.10 12.70
C LEU A 209 1.94 -0.80 13.05
N HIS A 210 2.98 -0.71 12.20
CA HIS A 210 4.31 -1.27 12.52
C HIS A 210 4.99 -0.50 13.64
N GLU A 211 4.94 0.82 13.62
CA GLU A 211 5.47 1.68 14.68
C GLU A 211 4.76 1.39 16.01
N ARG A 212 3.43 1.33 15.98
CA ARG A 212 2.64 0.94 17.16
C ARG A 212 2.96 -0.47 17.64
N ALA A 213 3.35 -1.38 16.75
CA ALA A 213 3.82 -2.72 17.10
C ALA A 213 5.25 -2.76 17.64
N GLY A 214 5.96 -1.62 17.70
CA GLY A 214 7.32 -1.50 18.23
C GLY A 214 8.44 -1.69 17.20
N THR A 215 8.13 -1.71 15.91
CA THR A 215 9.14 -1.75 14.85
C THR A 215 9.21 -0.42 14.12
N LYS A 216 10.41 0.07 13.83
CA LYS A 216 10.60 1.22 12.94
C LYS A 216 10.75 0.72 11.49
N PRO A 217 9.70 0.74 10.66
CA PRO A 217 9.81 0.32 9.28
C PRO A 217 10.52 1.36 8.42
N PHE A 218 11.02 0.93 7.27
CA PHE A 218 11.33 1.82 6.16
C PHE A 218 10.07 1.99 5.29
N HIS A 219 9.42 3.15 5.38
CA HIS A 219 8.31 3.49 4.48
C HIS A 219 8.83 3.77 3.06
N VAL A 220 8.40 2.96 2.11
CA VAL A 220 8.81 3.10 0.72
C VAL A 220 8.04 4.24 0.08
N SER A 221 8.75 5.33 -0.20
CA SER A 221 8.24 6.43 -1.05
C SER A 221 9.03 6.48 -2.35
N GLY A 222 8.57 5.75 -3.36
CA GLY A 222 9.14 5.74 -4.72
C GLY A 222 10.68 5.59 -4.74
N PRO A 223 11.43 6.36 -5.57
CA PRO A 223 12.88 6.20 -5.74
C PRO A 223 13.72 6.52 -4.49
N LYS A 224 13.11 6.88 -3.34
CA LYS A 224 13.86 7.09 -2.10
C LYS A 224 14.50 5.81 -1.57
N LEU A 225 14.00 4.62 -1.88
CA LEU A 225 14.64 3.37 -1.40
C LEU A 225 16.04 3.20 -1.99
N GLN A 226 16.22 3.49 -3.28
CA GLN A 226 17.54 3.51 -3.95
C GLN A 226 18.50 4.57 -3.42
N LYS A 227 17.99 5.61 -2.73
CA LYS A 227 18.84 6.63 -2.07
C LYS A 227 19.42 6.16 -0.74
N HIS A 228 18.79 5.17 -0.10
CA HIS A 228 19.13 4.71 1.25
C HIS A 228 19.65 3.27 1.30
N VAL A 229 19.43 2.51 0.24
CA VAL A 229 19.89 1.12 0.08
C VAL A 229 20.90 1.09 -1.05
N LYS A 230 22.05 0.45 -0.82
CA LYS A 230 23.04 0.26 -1.88
C LYS A 230 22.76 -1.04 -2.63
N PRO A 231 23.00 -1.12 -3.95
CA PRO A 231 22.80 -2.36 -4.71
C PRO A 231 23.53 -3.58 -4.13
N GLU A 232 24.73 -3.38 -3.57
CA GLU A 232 25.53 -4.45 -2.96
C GLU A 232 24.83 -5.05 -1.73
N GLU A 233 24.09 -4.25 -0.97
CA GLU A 233 23.39 -4.72 0.21
C GLU A 233 22.24 -5.66 -0.14
N LEU A 234 21.66 -5.53 -1.33
CA LEU A 234 20.61 -6.40 -1.87
C LEU A 234 21.18 -7.75 -2.33
N ARG A 235 22.42 -7.77 -2.83
CA ARG A 235 23.12 -9.01 -3.21
C ARG A 235 23.34 -9.94 -2.02
N ASP A 236 23.51 -9.35 -0.83
CA ASP A 236 23.71 -10.09 0.41
C ASP A 236 22.41 -10.58 1.05
N VAL A 237 21.23 -10.14 0.57
CA VAL A 237 19.94 -10.59 1.11
C VAL A 237 19.61 -11.96 0.51
N ASP A 238 19.55 -13.00 1.34
CA ASP A 238 19.20 -14.35 0.91
C ASP A 238 17.72 -14.46 0.50
N MET A 239 16.85 -13.76 1.23
CA MET A 239 15.40 -13.91 1.11
C MET A 239 14.64 -12.60 1.43
N VAL A 240 13.61 -12.33 0.64
CA VAL A 240 12.57 -11.35 0.99
C VAL A 240 11.28 -12.08 1.34
N VAL A 241 10.75 -11.85 2.53
CA VAL A 241 9.45 -12.37 2.96
C VAL A 241 8.42 -11.25 2.80
N THR A 242 7.52 -11.40 1.82
CA THR A 242 6.45 -10.43 1.58
C THR A 242 5.20 -10.80 2.39
N ILE A 243 4.54 -9.84 3.04
CA ILE A 243 3.35 -10.09 3.87
C ILE A 243 2.23 -9.13 3.49
N GLY A 244 1.12 -9.67 2.99
CA GLY A 244 -0.06 -8.89 2.61
C GLY A 244 0.19 -7.94 1.42
N LEU A 245 1.19 -8.23 0.60
CA LEU A 245 1.52 -7.46 -0.60
C LEU A 245 0.85 -8.11 -1.83
N ARG A 246 0.13 -7.31 -2.61
CA ARG A 246 -0.54 -7.79 -3.84
C ARG A 246 0.33 -7.58 -5.08
N ALA A 247 0.91 -6.40 -5.19
CA ALA A 247 1.75 -5.95 -6.29
C ALA A 247 2.99 -5.24 -5.73
N ASP A 248 4.05 -5.14 -6.53
CA ASP A 248 5.27 -4.41 -6.18
C ASP A 248 5.17 -2.96 -6.69
N ASP A 249 4.21 -2.19 -6.18
CA ASP A 249 3.86 -0.86 -6.68
C ASP A 249 5.02 0.15 -6.54
N ARG A 250 6.00 -0.18 -5.68
CA ARG A 250 7.21 0.64 -5.47
C ARG A 250 8.45 0.11 -6.19
N GLY A 251 8.37 -1.04 -6.86
CA GLY A 251 9.46 -1.64 -7.63
C GLY A 251 10.62 -2.18 -6.78
N PHE A 252 10.41 -2.43 -5.49
CA PHE A 252 11.45 -2.92 -4.60
C PHE A 252 11.83 -4.36 -4.92
N LEU A 253 10.86 -5.24 -5.14
CA LEU A 253 11.09 -6.65 -5.46
C LEU A 253 11.71 -6.82 -6.84
N ALA A 254 11.27 -6.03 -7.82
CA ALA A 254 11.89 -5.97 -9.14
C ALA A 254 13.38 -5.60 -9.03
N TRP A 255 13.69 -4.57 -8.25
CA TRP A 255 15.08 -4.15 -8.02
C TRP A 255 15.89 -5.18 -7.24
N TYR A 256 15.30 -5.82 -6.23
CA TYR A 256 15.93 -6.93 -5.49
C TYR A 256 16.31 -8.08 -6.44
N LYS A 257 15.40 -8.51 -7.32
CA LYS A 257 15.68 -9.58 -8.31
C LYS A 257 16.71 -9.16 -9.36
N GLU A 258 16.73 -7.90 -9.76
CA GLU A 258 17.76 -7.37 -10.66
C GLU A 258 19.15 -7.46 -10.03
N GLN A 259 19.29 -7.06 -8.76
CA GLN A 259 20.58 -7.09 -8.08
C GLN A 259 20.95 -8.48 -7.57
N ASN A 260 19.97 -9.32 -7.23
CA ASN A 260 20.14 -10.68 -6.74
C ASN A 260 19.21 -11.68 -7.46
N PRO A 261 19.57 -12.14 -8.68
CA PRO A 261 18.73 -13.05 -9.47
C PRO A 261 18.43 -14.39 -8.80
N ASN A 262 19.31 -14.84 -7.89
CA ASN A 262 19.15 -16.09 -7.13
C ASN A 262 18.46 -15.88 -5.78
N GLY A 263 18.18 -14.63 -5.41
CA GLY A 263 17.48 -14.28 -4.19
C GLY A 263 16.06 -14.84 -4.20
N THR A 264 15.61 -15.39 -3.08
CA THR A 264 14.28 -16.00 -2.99
C THR A 264 13.25 -14.99 -2.48
N ILE A 265 12.03 -15.02 -3.02
CA ILE A 265 10.87 -14.34 -2.45
C ILE A 265 9.91 -15.39 -1.90
N VAL A 266 9.44 -15.19 -0.67
CA VAL A 266 8.36 -15.98 -0.10
C VAL A 266 7.20 -15.06 0.28
N ALA A 267 6.03 -15.28 -0.31
CA ALA A 267 4.83 -14.52 0.01
C ALA A 267 3.99 -15.17 1.11
N ILE A 268 3.47 -14.34 2.01
CA ILE A 268 2.41 -14.68 2.93
C ILE A 268 1.21 -13.80 2.56
N ASN A 269 0.18 -14.39 1.97
CA ASN A 269 -0.97 -13.63 1.48
C ASN A 269 -2.30 -14.31 1.82
N LYS A 270 -3.39 -13.54 1.73
CA LYS A 270 -4.73 -14.12 1.86
C LYS A 270 -4.94 -15.10 0.72
N LYS A 271 -5.70 -16.17 0.99
CA LYS A 271 -6.14 -17.09 -0.06
C LYS A 271 -6.98 -16.29 -1.06
N GLN A 272 -6.59 -16.35 -2.33
CA GLN A 272 -7.23 -15.58 -3.38
C GLN A 272 -8.46 -16.32 -3.92
N ALA A 273 -9.42 -15.57 -4.47
CA ALA A 273 -10.60 -16.15 -5.11
C ALA A 273 -10.21 -16.90 -6.39
N GLU A 274 -11.05 -17.84 -6.83
CA GLU A 274 -10.82 -18.62 -8.05
C GLU A 274 -11.29 -17.82 -9.30
N PRO A 275 -10.47 -17.72 -10.36
CA PRO A 275 -9.13 -18.29 -10.52
C PRO A 275 -8.08 -17.52 -9.69
N PRO A 276 -7.10 -18.20 -9.10
CA PRO A 276 -6.18 -17.60 -8.14
C PRO A 276 -5.41 -16.42 -8.76
N GLU A 277 -5.66 -15.22 -8.24
CA GLU A 277 -4.96 -13.99 -8.60
C GLU A 277 -3.58 -13.92 -7.90
N TYR A 278 -2.65 -14.82 -8.21
CA TYR A 278 -1.34 -14.83 -7.54
C TYR A 278 -0.62 -13.47 -7.58
N PRO A 279 0.15 -13.10 -6.53
CA PRO A 279 0.95 -11.88 -6.57
C PRO A 279 1.88 -11.89 -7.79
N GLU A 280 1.78 -10.85 -8.61
CA GLU A 280 2.41 -10.80 -9.93
C GLU A 280 3.94 -10.77 -9.90
N TYR A 281 4.51 -10.43 -8.74
CA TYR A 281 5.94 -10.28 -8.54
C TYR A 281 6.69 -11.60 -8.27
N LEU A 282 5.98 -12.69 -7.99
CA LEU A 282 6.62 -13.97 -7.69
C LEU A 282 7.10 -14.64 -9.00
N GLY A 283 8.31 -15.16 -9.05
CA GLY A 283 8.84 -15.96 -10.17
C GLY A 283 8.64 -17.46 -10.01
N GLU A 284 9.31 -18.26 -10.84
CA GLU A 284 9.28 -19.73 -10.80
C GLU A 284 9.89 -20.32 -9.52
N ASN A 285 10.95 -19.68 -9.00
CA ASN A 285 11.68 -20.14 -7.81
C ASN A 285 11.15 -19.55 -6.49
N ASP A 286 10.07 -18.77 -6.56
CA ASP A 286 9.48 -18.12 -5.40
C ASP A 286 8.32 -18.94 -4.85
N MET A 287 8.04 -18.77 -3.55
CA MET A 287 7.05 -19.57 -2.83
C MET A 287 5.94 -18.72 -2.20
N ILE A 288 4.85 -19.37 -1.83
CA ILE A 288 3.70 -18.72 -1.18
C ILE A 288 3.13 -19.57 -0.04
N ILE A 289 2.68 -18.89 1.01
CA ILE A 289 1.79 -19.40 2.05
C ILE A 289 0.49 -18.61 1.95
N GLU A 290 -0.64 -19.30 1.83
CA GLU A 290 -1.95 -18.68 1.72
C GLU A 290 -2.82 -18.92 2.94
N GLY A 291 -3.52 -17.88 3.40
CA GLY A 291 -4.52 -17.98 4.46
C GLY A 291 -4.66 -16.72 5.29
N ASP A 292 -5.15 -16.88 6.52
CA ASP A 292 -5.32 -15.74 7.44
C ASP A 292 -3.96 -15.32 8.01
N LEU A 293 -3.47 -14.14 7.60
CA LEU A 293 -2.20 -13.56 8.04
C LEU A 293 -2.10 -13.46 9.57
N ARG A 294 -3.24 -13.24 10.25
CA ARG A 294 -3.32 -13.16 11.72
C ARG A 294 -3.09 -14.51 12.41
N LYS A 295 -3.08 -15.60 11.64
CA LYS A 295 -2.76 -16.95 12.10
C LYS A 295 -1.40 -17.39 11.58
N ILE A 296 -1.12 -17.16 10.30
CA ILE A 296 0.11 -17.59 9.64
C ILE A 296 1.34 -16.91 10.26
N VAL A 297 1.32 -15.59 10.43
CA VAL A 297 2.51 -14.87 10.94
C VAL A 297 2.80 -15.25 12.41
N PRO A 298 1.80 -15.35 13.32
CA PRO A 298 2.04 -15.91 14.65
C PRO A 298 2.46 -17.38 14.66
N GLN A 299 2.00 -18.20 13.72
CA GLN A 299 2.45 -19.58 13.62
C GLN A 299 3.91 -19.66 13.16
N LEU A 300 4.30 -18.85 12.19
CA LEU A 300 5.71 -18.71 11.76
C LEU A 300 6.61 -18.30 12.93
N GLU A 301 6.17 -17.35 13.75
CA GLU A 301 6.89 -16.96 14.98
C GLU A 301 7.14 -18.18 15.89
N LYS A 302 6.11 -19.01 16.12
CA LYS A 302 6.23 -20.23 16.93
C LYS A 302 7.19 -21.24 16.30
N GLU A 303 7.16 -21.44 14.98
CA GLU A 303 8.07 -22.36 14.30
C GLU A 303 9.52 -21.89 14.35
N LEU A 304 9.77 -20.59 14.24
CA LEU A 304 11.11 -20.01 14.41
C LEU A 304 11.64 -20.20 15.85
N LYS A 305 10.79 -20.01 16.86
CA LYS A 305 11.16 -20.24 18.28
C LYS A 305 11.52 -21.69 18.60
N LYS A 306 11.01 -22.67 17.86
CA LYS A 306 11.39 -24.09 18.04
C LYS A 306 12.78 -24.40 17.50
N ARG A 307 13.33 -23.51 16.66
CA ARG A 307 14.57 -23.73 15.90
C ARG A 307 15.77 -22.94 16.45
N GLY A 308 15.55 -22.05 17.41
CA GLY A 308 16.59 -21.31 18.15
C GLY A 308 16.58 -21.67 19.62
#